data_AF-A0A959S3P0-F1
#
_entry.id   AF-A0A959S3P0-F1
#
_cell.length_a   1.000
_cell.length_b   1.000
_cell.length_c   1.000
_cell.angle_alpha   90.00
_cell.angle_beta   90.00
_cell.angle_gamma   90.00
#
_symmetry.space_group_name_H-M   'P 1'
#
loop_
_entity.id
_entity.type
_entity.pdbx_description
1 polymer ?
#
loop_
_entity_poly.entity_id
_entity_poly.type
_entity_poly.pdbx_seq_one_letter_code
_entity_poly.pdbx_strand_id
1 'polypeptide(L)'
;MSAFITRSIALTAILGGIVWALTRFSEVHLPEVIYLVILAFFGLTVMLFRSLIRANEKSPSRFVSSFMGAVAIKLLATMAFLGVYLYLNKDHRIEMAMAVFVVYIAFMIILSSSVISTLREK
;
A
#
# COMPACT_ATOMS: atom_id res chain seq x y z
N MET A 1 16.78 -2.98 -7.20
CA MET A 1 15.61 -2.13 -7.57
C MET A 1 14.62 -2.85 -8.48
N SER A 2 15.08 -3.60 -9.51
CA SER A 2 14.20 -4.41 -10.38
C SER A 2 13.34 -5.42 -9.60
N ALA A 3 13.96 -6.20 -8.71
CA ALA A 3 13.24 -7.21 -7.91
C ALA A 3 12.10 -6.63 -7.05
N PHE A 4 12.29 -5.46 -6.44
CA PHE A 4 11.25 -4.77 -5.66
C PHE A 4 10.08 -4.34 -6.55
N ILE A 5 10.37 -3.75 -7.71
CA ILE A 5 9.33 -3.32 -8.67
C ILE A 5 8.56 -4.53 -9.17
N THR A 6 9.23 -5.62 -9.56
CA THR A 6 8.59 -6.85 -10.01
C THR A 6 7.68 -7.45 -8.94
N ARG A 7 8.14 -7.55 -7.69
CA ARG A 7 7.31 -8.03 -6.57
C ARG A 7 6.12 -7.11 -6.30
N SER A 8 6.30 -5.79 -6.42
CA SER A 8 5.22 -4.82 -6.21
C SER A 8 4.18 -4.88 -7.32
N ILE A 9 4.59 -5.07 -8.57
CA ILE A 9 3.69 -5.29 -9.71
C ILE A 9 2.93 -6.60 -9.54
N ALA A 10 3.62 -7.68 -9.15
CA ALA A 10 3.00 -8.97 -8.90
C ALA A 10 1.94 -8.85 -7.78
N LEU A 11 2.26 -8.15 -6.68
CA LEU A 11 1.30 -7.91 -5.61
C LEU A 11 0.09 -7.09 -6.08
N THR A 12 0.31 -6.03 -6.86
CA THR A 12 -0.77 -5.24 -7.48
C THR A 12 -1.68 -6.12 -8.33
N ALA A 13 -1.11 -6.98 -9.18
CA ALA A 13 -1.87 -7.90 -10.03
C ALA A 13 -2.65 -8.94 -9.20
N ILE A 14 -2.03 -9.49 -8.15
CA ILE A 14 -2.68 -10.44 -7.24
C ILE A 14 -3.85 -9.78 -6.50
N LEU A 15 -3.64 -8.61 -5.90
CA LEU A 15 -4.71 -7.89 -5.19
C LEU A 15 -5.85 -7.50 -6.13
N GLY A 16 -5.54 -7.01 -7.33
CA GLY A 16 -6.54 -6.71 -8.35
C GLY A 16 -7.31 -7.96 -8.78
N GLY A 17 -6.61 -9.07 -9.00
CA GLY A 17 -7.23 -10.37 -9.32
C GLY A 17 -8.11 -10.91 -8.20
N ILE A 18 -7.72 -10.74 -6.93
CA ILE A 18 -8.53 -11.12 -5.76
C ILE A 18 -9.80 -10.27 -5.70
N VAL A 19 -9.70 -8.95 -5.86
CA VAL A 19 -10.88 -8.07 -5.90
C VAL A 19 -11.83 -8.48 -7.02
N TRP A 20 -11.28 -8.72 -8.21
CA TRP A 20 -12.07 -9.17 -9.36
C TRP A 20 -12.76 -10.52 -9.11
N ALA A 21 -12.04 -11.48 -8.52
CA ALA A 21 -12.60 -12.79 -8.19
C ALA A 21 -13.68 -12.69 -7.11
N LEU A 22 -13.46 -11.91 -6.04
CA LEU A 22 -14.44 -11.70 -4.98
C LEU A 22 -15.72 -11.06 -5.52
N THR A 23 -15.59 -10.00 -6.31
CA THR A 23 -16.76 -9.31 -6.88
C THR A 23 -17.52 -10.16 -7.89
N ARG A 24 -16.87 -11.12 -8.56
CA ARG A 24 -17.51 -11.96 -9.59
C ARG A 24 -18.09 -13.26 -9.05
N PHE A 25 -17.45 -13.88 -8.07
CA PHE A 25 -17.78 -15.22 -7.59
C PHE A 25 -18.35 -15.27 -6.16
N SER A 26 -18.43 -14.12 -5.47
CA SER A 26 -19.02 -14.04 -4.13
C SER A 26 -20.06 -12.93 -4.03
N GLU A 27 -20.84 -12.93 -2.95
CA GLU A 27 -21.81 -11.85 -2.65
C GLU A 27 -21.14 -10.56 -2.13
N VAL A 28 -19.80 -10.54 -2.04
CA VAL A 28 -19.04 -9.37 -1.58
C VAL A 28 -18.95 -8.34 -2.70
N HIS A 29 -19.63 -7.22 -2.50
CA HIS A 29 -19.62 -6.10 -3.44
C HIS A 29 -18.55 -5.09 -3.03
N LEU A 30 -17.41 -5.12 -3.72
CA LEU A 30 -16.36 -4.11 -3.58
C LEU A 30 -16.52 -3.01 -4.63
N PRO A 31 -16.51 -1.73 -4.23
CA PRO A 31 -16.57 -0.63 -5.18
C PRO A 31 -15.36 -0.60 -6.11
N GLU A 32 -15.57 -0.25 -7.39
CA GLU A 32 -14.50 -0.17 -8.40
C GLU A 32 -13.36 0.79 -8.01
N VAL A 33 -13.65 1.78 -7.16
CA VAL A 33 -12.66 2.71 -6.61
C VAL A 33 -11.51 1.97 -5.90
N ILE A 34 -11.71 0.75 -5.41
CA ILE A 34 -10.65 -0.05 -4.78
C ILE A 34 -9.46 -0.32 -5.72
N TYR A 35 -9.69 -0.44 -7.04
CA TYR A 35 -8.60 -0.61 -8.01
C TYR A 35 -7.69 0.63 -8.06
N LEU A 36 -8.28 1.82 -7.96
CA LEU A 36 -7.52 3.07 -7.85
C LEU A 36 -6.73 3.14 -6.55
N VAL A 37 -7.30 2.66 -5.44
CA VAL A 37 -6.59 2.57 -4.17
C VAL A 37 -5.38 1.64 -4.29
N ILE A 38 -5.54 0.45 -4.87
CA ILE A 38 -4.44 -0.49 -5.10
C ILE A 38 -3.31 0.17 -5.90
N LEU A 39 -3.65 0.85 -7.00
CA LEU A 39 -2.67 1.57 -7.83
C LEU A 39 -2.01 2.74 -7.10
N ALA A 40 -2.77 3.51 -6.33
CA ALA A 40 -2.25 4.60 -5.53
C ALA A 40 -1.25 4.10 -4.47
N PHE A 41 -1.57 2.99 -3.79
CA PHE A 41 -0.68 2.35 -2.84
C PHE A 41 0.58 1.78 -3.48
N PHE A 42 0.47 1.23 -4.69
CA PHE A 42 1.63 0.82 -5.49
C PHE A 42 2.55 2.01 -5.76
N GLY A 43 2.02 3.10 -6.34
CA GLY A 43 2.79 4.30 -6.66
C GLY A 43 3.44 4.92 -5.43
N LEU A 44 2.68 5.07 -4.35
CA LEU A 44 3.16 5.57 -3.07
C LEU A 44 4.27 4.68 -2.49
N THR A 45 4.11 3.36 -2.54
CA THR A 45 5.10 2.41 -2.02
C THR A 45 6.39 2.44 -2.82
N VAL A 46 6.32 2.58 -4.15
CA VAL A 46 7.51 2.75 -5.00
C VAL A 46 8.24 4.07 -4.70
N MET A 47 7.49 5.17 -4.55
CA MET A 47 8.05 6.47 -4.20
C MET A 47 8.76 6.43 -2.84
N LEU A 48 8.12 5.84 -1.84
CA LEU A 48 8.66 5.73 -0.48
C LEU A 48 9.89 4.83 -0.43
N PHE A 49 9.88 3.68 -1.13
CA PHE A 49 11.05 2.81 -1.19
C PHE A 49 12.28 3.58 -1.69
N ARG A 50 12.16 4.32 -2.80
CA ARG A 50 13.26 5.14 -3.33
C ARG A 50 13.73 6.21 -2.32
N SER A 51 12.79 6.87 -1.64
CA SER A 51 13.11 7.89 -0.64
C SER A 51 13.86 7.29 0.56
N LEU A 52 13.44 6.12 1.04
CA LEU A 52 14.05 5.43 2.17
C LEU A 52 15.46 4.92 1.90
N ILE A 53 15.70 4.34 0.71
CA ILE A 53 17.05 3.91 0.33
C ILE A 53 18.01 5.12 0.28
N ARG A 54 17.58 6.25 -0.29
CA ARG A 54 18.37 7.50 -0.30
C ARG A 54 18.58 8.09 1.10
N ALA A 55 17.61 7.95 2.00
CA ALA A 55 17.73 8.44 3.37
C ALA A 55 18.77 7.64 4.16
N ASN A 56 18.82 6.31 3.96
CA ASN A 56 19.80 5.45 4.62
C ASN A 56 21.24 5.73 4.19
N GLU A 57 21.46 6.08 2.91
CA GLU A 57 22.78 6.47 2.41
C GLU A 57 23.36 7.70 3.13
N LYS A 58 22.52 8.52 3.77
CA LYS A 58 22.96 9.69 4.54
C LYS A 58 23.27 9.35 6.00
N SER A 59 22.34 8.70 6.69
CA SER A 59 22.58 8.16 8.04
C SER A 59 21.48 7.17 8.46
N PRO A 60 21.79 6.19 9.34
CA PRO A 60 20.80 5.30 9.93
C PRO A 60 19.69 6.04 10.71
N SER A 61 20.03 7.13 11.39
CA SER A 61 19.05 7.94 12.14
C SER A 61 18.02 8.61 11.21
N ARG A 62 18.45 9.10 10.04
CA ARG A 62 17.56 9.70 9.03
C ARG A 62 16.66 8.65 8.39
N PHE A 63 17.12 7.41 8.25
CA PHE A 63 16.29 6.31 7.77
C PHE A 63 15.09 6.06 8.69
N VAL A 64 15.30 5.92 10.00
CA VAL A 64 14.22 5.66 10.97
C VAL A 64 13.19 6.79 10.95
N SER A 65 13.65 8.04 10.98
CA SER A 65 12.76 9.21 10.90
C SER A 65 11.97 9.25 9.58
N SER A 66 12.62 8.98 8.45
CA SER A 66 11.95 8.95 7.15
C SER A 66 10.96 7.79 7.02
N PHE A 67 11.26 6.63 7.62
CA PHE A 67 10.37 5.48 7.65
C PHE A 67 9.12 5.77 8.47
N MET A 68 9.29 6.31 9.67
CA MET A 68 8.14 6.71 10.50
C MET A 68 7.31 7.80 9.83
N GLY A 69 7.95 8.79 9.21
CA GLY A 69 7.24 9.81 8.41
C GLY A 69 6.46 9.23 7.24
N ALA A 70 7.04 8.26 6.52
CA ALA A 70 6.38 7.56 5.43
C ALA A 70 5.14 6.76 5.89
N VAL A 71 5.24 6.07 7.03
CA VAL A 71 4.12 5.34 7.64
C VAL A 71 3.03 6.32 8.09
N ALA A 72 3.40 7.43 8.73
CA ALA A 72 2.45 8.46 9.16
C ALA A 72 1.69 9.05 7.96
N ILE A 73 2.39 9.40 6.88
CA ILE A 73 1.78 9.91 5.65
C ILE A 73 0.81 8.88 5.05
N LYS A 74 1.21 7.60 5.00
CA LYS A 74 0.33 6.52 4.51
C LYS A 74 -0.94 6.40 5.34
N LEU A 75 -0.82 6.39 6.67
CA LEU A 75 -1.96 6.29 7.58
C LEU A 75 -2.90 7.50 7.44
N LEU A 76 -2.35 8.72 7.40
CA LEU A 76 -3.13 9.93 7.21
C LEU A 76 -3.85 9.96 5.86
N ALA A 77 -3.16 9.59 4.78
CA ALA A 77 -3.77 9.51 3.45
C ALA A 77 -4.88 8.45 3.41
N THR A 78 -4.67 7.30 4.06
CA THR A 78 -5.66 6.22 4.16
C THR A 78 -6.88 6.68 4.96
N MET A 79 -6.65 7.33 6.10
CA MET A 79 -7.70 7.85 6.97
C MET A 79 -8.50 8.95 6.27
N ALA A 80 -7.83 9.89 5.60
CA ALA A 80 -8.49 10.96 4.84
C ALA A 80 -9.34 10.38 3.71
N PHE A 81 -8.79 9.44 2.94
CA PHE A 81 -9.52 8.75 1.87
C PHE A 81 -10.74 8.00 2.41
N LEU A 82 -10.56 7.13 3.41
CA LEU A 82 -11.67 6.37 4.00
C LEU A 82 -12.70 7.29 4.65
N GLY A 83 -12.27 8.34 5.35
CA GLY A 83 -13.18 9.31 5.96
C GLY A 83 -14.10 9.97 4.93
N VAL A 84 -13.54 10.46 3.83
CA VAL A 84 -14.32 11.05 2.73
C VAL A 84 -15.18 10.01 2.03
N TYR A 85 -14.60 8.85 1.68
CA TYR A 85 -15.30 7.83 0.92
C TYR A 85 -16.48 7.25 1.67
N LEU A 86 -16.29 6.86 2.94
CA LEU A 86 -17.33 6.27 3.78
C LEU A 86 -18.39 7.31 4.20
N TYR A 87 -18.03 8.59 4.27
CA TYR A 87 -19.01 9.65 4.49
C TYR A 87 -19.96 9.79 3.29
N LEU A 88 -19.41 9.82 2.07
CA LEU A 88 -20.18 9.98 0.83
C LEU A 88 -20.93 8.72 0.41
N ASN A 89 -20.37 7.53 0.66
CA ASN A 89 -20.94 6.25 0.26
C ASN A 89 -21.35 5.46 1.50
N LYS A 90 -22.66 5.21 1.64
CA LYS A 90 -23.21 4.51 2.81
C LYS A 90 -23.21 2.99 2.66
N ASP A 91 -23.20 2.53 1.42
CA ASP A 91 -23.26 1.11 1.08
C ASP A 91 -21.87 0.48 1.16
N HIS A 92 -21.82 -0.79 1.59
CA HIS A 92 -20.61 -1.62 1.63
C HIS A 92 -19.40 -0.98 2.35
N ARG A 93 -19.66 -0.14 3.36
CA ARG A 93 -18.63 0.60 4.12
C ARG A 93 -17.61 -0.32 4.78
N ILE A 94 -18.08 -1.44 5.32
CA ILE A 94 -17.24 -2.38 6.06
C ILE A 94 -16.32 -3.10 5.08
N GLU A 95 -16.87 -3.57 3.97
CA GLU A 95 -16.17 -4.27 2.90
C GLU A 95 -15.09 -3.38 2.29
N MET A 96 -15.39 -2.11 2.03
CA MET A 96 -14.41 -1.14 1.55
C MET A 96 -13.30 -0.89 2.58
N ALA A 97 -13.65 -0.64 3.85
CA ALA A 97 -12.66 -0.41 4.91
C ALA A 97 -11.72 -1.61 5.08
N MET A 98 -12.27 -2.82 5.07
CA MET A 98 -11.51 -4.07 5.15
C MET A 98 -10.61 -4.26 3.93
N ALA A 99 -11.11 -4.02 2.72
CA ALA A 99 -10.31 -4.12 1.50
C ALA A 99 -9.13 -3.14 1.51
N VAL A 100 -9.38 -1.87 1.86
CA VAL A 100 -8.32 -0.84 1.96
C VAL A 100 -7.30 -1.21 3.04
N PHE A 101 -7.74 -1.77 4.17
CA PHE A 101 -6.85 -2.24 5.22
C PHE A 101 -5.94 -3.39 4.76
N VAL A 102 -6.49 -4.38 4.05
CA VAL A 102 -5.72 -5.48 3.46
C VAL A 102 -4.70 -4.95 2.45
N VAL A 103 -5.09 -4.02 1.59
CA VAL A 103 -4.19 -3.36 0.63
C VAL A 103 -3.07 -2.63 1.37
N TYR A 104 -3.39 -1.85 2.40
CA TYR A 104 -2.42 -1.14 3.24
C TYR A 104 -1.39 -2.12 3.83
N ILE A 105 -1.84 -3.18 4.49
CA ILE A 105 -0.96 -4.17 5.13
C ILE A 105 -0.07 -4.84 4.09
N ALA A 106 -0.63 -5.30 2.98
CA ALA A 106 0.11 -5.99 1.93
C ALA A 106 1.25 -5.12 1.38
N PHE A 107 0.97 -3.85 1.10
CA PHE A 107 1.98 -2.89 0.65
C PHE A 107 2.93 -2.44 1.75
N MET A 108 2.54 -2.53 3.02
CA MET A 108 3.44 -2.27 4.15
C MET A 108 4.45 -3.40 4.33
N ILE A 109 4.00 -4.66 4.24
CA ILE A 109 4.85 -5.85 4.33
C ILE A 109 5.89 -5.85 3.22
N ILE A 110 5.48 -5.61 1.96
CA ILE A 110 6.43 -5.61 0.84
C ILE A 110 7.44 -4.47 0.96
N LEU A 111 7.03 -3.29 1.44
CA LEU A 111 7.93 -2.16 1.66
C LEU A 111 8.96 -2.50 2.73
N SER A 112 8.51 -2.90 3.93
CA SER A 112 9.40 -3.20 5.06
C SER A 112 10.37 -4.32 4.73
N SER A 113 9.88 -5.44 4.19
CA SER A 113 10.73 -6.59 3.83
C SER A 113 11.74 -6.27 2.73
N SER A 114 11.34 -5.50 1.71
CA SER A 114 12.23 -5.12 0.62
C SER A 114 13.28 -4.10 1.06
N VAL A 115 12.92 -3.18 1.94
CA VAL A 115 13.88 -2.23 2.53
C VAL A 115 14.90 -2.99 3.38
N ILE A 116 14.46 -3.84 4.32
CA ILE A 116 15.36 -4.60 5.19
C ILE A 116 16.31 -5.49 4.37
N SER A 117 15.80 -6.22 3.37
CA SER A 117 16.66 -7.05 2.51
C SER A 117 17.69 -6.22 1.74
N THR A 118 17.29 -5.09 1.16
CA THR A 118 18.21 -4.20 0.43
C THR A 118 19.28 -3.59 1.36
N LEU A 119 18.93 -3.30 2.61
CA LEU A 119 19.87 -2.76 3.60
C LEU A 119 20.84 -3.82 4.15
N ARG A 120 20.45 -5.10 4.14
CA ARG A 120 21.32 -6.21 4.59
C ARG A 120 22.34 -6.62 3.53
N GLU A 121 22.02 -6.43 2.25
CA GLU A 121 22.91 -6.74 1.12
C GLU A 121 23.96 -5.66 0.84
N LYS A 122 23.78 -4.45 1.38
CA LYS A 122 24.77 -3.35 1.35
C LYS A 122 25.68 -3.42 2.56
#